data_AF-A0A661P8W0-F1
#
_entry.id   AF-A0A661P8W0-F1
#
_cell.length_a   1.000
_cell.length_b   1.000
_cell.length_c   1.000
_cell.angle_alpha   90.00
_cell.angle_beta   90.00
_cell.angle_gamma   90.00
#
_symmetry.space_group_name_H-M   'P 1'
#
loop_
_entity.id
_entity.type
_entity.pdbx_description
1 polymer ?
#
loop_
_entity_poly.entity_id
_entity_poly.type
_entity_poly.pdbx_seq_one_letter_code
_entity_poly.pdbx_strand_id
1 'polypeptide(L)'
;MKNLYKQNITGALKILRRCIPGVQDRLRLGRSKDIAAWTKIVDGKLLTRLSPDFPIIATICGGGSSGKSSLFNSMVGEHLSPVGGSAGLNRRVLASMHREIFNRPNTLSSLFEPFGCLPNPLKDTKDLTVSGHPLYVLSDAVPQNLVLMDTPDFDTGAKGTYINRDITLNALESCDILIYVFTNSNYNNRENTDFISEMLTGIGMRKCFLVYRVYPSFETEEVQEHAMTVARNLYGNDADRYVLGIYRADEDNTVAAGKRFMSLHPVRKTDHSLITALQSMDSRELRLELLSSILKDVLIMAVDFLEHARTSRDELRLYLDALQTAQSHCVREALKHFPMDRVVKRFVEIWTLTDPPYVKAMRKTGKVVELPFKVLLDTQKKVKNIFSGSK
;
A
#
# COMPACT_ATOMS: atom_id res chain seq x y z
N MET A 1 -26.93 5.39 -12.78
CA MET A 1 -26.05 4.67 -11.81
C MET A 1 -24.90 5.51 -11.24
N LYS A 2 -24.35 6.54 -11.92
CA LYS A 2 -23.25 7.39 -11.37
C LYS A 2 -23.62 8.26 -10.15
N ASN A 3 -24.89 8.66 -9.99
CA ASN A 3 -25.33 9.53 -8.88
C ASN A 3 -25.61 8.82 -7.54
N LEU A 4 -25.73 7.48 -7.52
CA LEU A 4 -25.98 6.74 -6.28
C LEU A 4 -24.72 6.52 -5.42
N TYR A 5 -23.52 6.64 -5.99
CA TYR A 5 -22.26 6.34 -5.30
C TYR A 5 -21.71 7.51 -4.47
N LYS A 6 -21.79 8.76 -4.96
CA LYS A 6 -21.20 9.93 -4.27
C LYS A 6 -21.85 10.22 -2.92
N GLN A 7 -23.18 10.07 -2.78
CA GLN A 7 -23.87 10.39 -1.52
C GLN A 7 -23.92 9.23 -0.51
N ASN A 8 -23.61 8.00 -0.91
CA ASN A 8 -23.84 6.83 -0.06
C ASN A 8 -22.60 6.34 0.71
N ILE A 9 -21.36 6.72 0.36
CA ILE A 9 -20.16 6.19 1.04
C ILE A 9 -20.08 6.64 2.50
N THR A 10 -20.22 7.94 2.78
CA THR A 10 -20.19 8.43 4.18
C THR A 10 -21.38 7.88 4.99
N GLY A 11 -22.55 7.76 4.37
CA GLY A 11 -23.73 7.15 4.97
C GLY A 11 -23.52 5.66 5.29
N ALA A 12 -23.01 4.90 4.33
CA ALA A 12 -22.67 3.50 4.48
C ALA A 12 -21.59 3.29 5.55
N LEU A 13 -20.54 4.12 5.59
CA LEU A 13 -19.53 4.07 6.65
C LEU A 13 -20.14 4.33 8.03
N LYS A 14 -21.03 5.32 8.17
CA LYS A 14 -21.75 5.57 9.43
C LYS A 14 -22.66 4.41 9.82
N ILE A 15 -23.33 3.78 8.86
CA ILE A 15 -24.17 2.59 9.08
C ILE A 15 -23.30 1.42 9.54
N LEU A 16 -22.23 1.11 8.81
CA LEU A 16 -21.27 0.07 9.19
C LEU A 16 -20.74 0.34 10.60
N ARG A 17 -20.34 1.59 10.88
CA ARG A 17 -19.76 2.03 12.17
C ARG A 17 -20.67 1.70 13.34
N ARG A 18 -21.97 1.85 13.14
CA ARG A 18 -23.00 1.51 14.12
C ARG A 18 -23.32 0.01 14.15
N CYS A 19 -23.46 -0.61 12.99
CA CYS A 19 -24.05 -1.95 12.87
C CYS A 19 -23.05 -3.07 13.19
N ILE A 20 -21.76 -2.95 12.84
CA ILE A 20 -20.79 -4.03 13.06
C ILE A 20 -20.58 -4.31 14.56
N PRO A 21 -20.35 -3.31 15.43
CA PRO A 21 -20.27 -3.56 16.88
C PRO A 21 -21.58 -4.15 17.42
N GLY A 22 -22.73 -3.66 16.97
CA GLY A 22 -24.04 -4.17 17.41
C GLY A 22 -24.31 -5.64 16.99
N VAL A 23 -23.82 -6.08 15.82
CA VAL A 23 -23.92 -7.48 15.39
C VAL A 23 -22.99 -8.37 16.20
N GLN A 24 -21.76 -7.92 16.49
CA GLN A 24 -20.84 -8.65 17.38
C GLN A 24 -21.45 -8.89 18.75
N ASP A 25 -21.98 -7.84 19.37
CA ASP A 25 -22.60 -7.90 20.70
C ASP A 25 -23.78 -8.88 20.73
N ARG A 26 -24.65 -8.84 19.71
CA ARG A 26 -25.82 -9.72 19.60
C ARG A 26 -25.46 -11.17 19.35
N LEU A 27 -24.47 -11.42 18.49
CA LEU A 27 -24.01 -12.77 18.15
C LEU A 27 -23.03 -13.35 19.17
N ARG A 28 -22.63 -12.59 20.20
CA ARG A 28 -21.61 -12.96 21.20
C ARG A 28 -20.31 -13.48 20.58
N LEU A 29 -19.98 -12.96 19.39
CA LEU A 29 -18.67 -13.15 18.80
C LEU A 29 -17.72 -12.42 19.76
N GLY A 30 -16.89 -13.15 20.50
CA GLY A 30 -16.11 -12.60 21.63
C GLY A 30 -15.42 -11.27 21.28
N ARG A 31 -15.10 -10.43 22.28
CA ARG A 31 -14.42 -9.13 22.08
C ARG A 31 -13.10 -9.32 21.33
N SER A 32 -13.14 -9.32 20.01
CA SER A 32 -11.96 -9.37 19.17
C SER A 32 -11.30 -8.00 19.20
N LYS A 33 -9.97 -7.97 19.30
CA LYS A 33 -9.18 -6.74 19.15
C LYS A 33 -9.49 -6.04 17.81
N ASP A 34 -10.01 -6.78 16.84
CA ASP A 34 -10.29 -6.35 15.49
C ASP A 34 -11.42 -5.31 15.40
N ILE A 35 -12.47 -5.38 16.23
CA ILE A 35 -13.60 -4.43 16.13
C ILE A 35 -13.29 -3.08 16.78
N ALA A 36 -12.53 -3.07 17.87
CA ALA A 36 -12.02 -1.83 18.44
C ALA A 36 -11.05 -1.14 17.47
N ALA A 37 -10.14 -1.90 16.85
CA ALA A 37 -9.23 -1.41 15.82
C ALA A 37 -10.00 -0.88 14.60
N TRP A 38 -10.99 -1.63 14.13
CA TRP A 38 -11.85 -1.24 13.02
C TRP A 38 -12.61 0.05 13.30
N THR A 39 -13.23 0.16 14.47
CA THR A 39 -13.97 1.38 14.87
C THR A 39 -13.02 2.58 14.92
N LYS A 40 -11.80 2.41 15.45
CA LYS A 40 -10.77 3.45 15.46
C LYS A 40 -10.35 3.87 14.04
N ILE A 41 -10.23 2.94 13.10
CA ILE A 41 -9.91 3.24 11.70
C ILE A 41 -11.07 4.00 11.03
N VAL A 42 -12.30 3.55 11.23
CA VAL A 42 -13.47 4.19 10.63
C VAL A 42 -13.67 5.60 11.20
N ASP A 43 -13.65 5.75 12.52
CA ASP A 43 -13.83 7.06 13.16
C ASP A 43 -12.62 7.97 12.88
N GLY A 44 -11.41 7.51 13.16
CA GLY A 44 -10.20 8.34 13.16
C GLY A 44 -9.57 8.59 11.79
N LYS A 45 -9.69 7.66 10.84
CA LYS A 45 -9.12 7.81 9.48
C LYS A 45 -10.19 8.19 8.46
N LEU A 46 -11.22 7.36 8.31
CA LEU A 46 -12.16 7.50 7.19
C LEU A 46 -13.18 8.63 7.41
N LEU A 47 -13.89 8.61 8.54
CA LEU A 47 -14.92 9.61 8.84
C LEU A 47 -14.30 10.99 9.11
N THR A 48 -13.19 11.08 9.83
CA THR A 48 -12.47 12.34 10.03
C THR A 48 -12.07 12.98 8.70
N ARG A 49 -11.43 12.23 7.78
CA ARG A 49 -11.02 12.78 6.47
C ARG A 49 -12.20 13.15 5.58
N LEU A 50 -13.32 12.43 5.67
CA LEU A 50 -14.56 12.73 4.95
C LEU A 50 -15.39 13.88 5.56
N SER A 51 -14.98 14.42 6.71
CA SER A 51 -15.65 15.55 7.33
C SER A 51 -15.51 16.80 6.44
N PRO A 52 -16.58 17.61 6.26
CA PRO A 52 -16.48 18.89 5.56
C PRO A 52 -15.42 19.82 6.16
N ASP A 53 -15.23 19.74 7.48
CA ASP A 53 -14.29 20.56 8.23
C ASP A 53 -12.85 20.04 8.15
N PHE A 54 -12.59 18.94 7.44
CA PHE A 54 -11.22 18.44 7.27
C PHE A 54 -10.53 19.15 6.10
N PRO A 55 -9.39 19.82 6.33
CA PRO A 55 -8.75 20.70 5.35
C PRO A 55 -8.18 19.90 4.18
N ILE A 56 -8.15 20.49 2.99
CA ILE A 56 -7.43 19.96 1.83
C ILE A 56 -5.95 19.90 2.16
N ILE A 57 -5.31 18.78 1.86
CA ILE A 57 -3.87 18.61 2.01
C ILE A 57 -3.24 18.74 0.63
N ALA A 58 -2.56 19.86 0.38
CA ALA A 58 -1.81 20.11 -0.84
C ALA A 58 -0.31 19.92 -0.57
N THR A 59 0.29 18.96 -1.26
CA THR A 59 1.71 18.64 -1.09
C THR A 59 2.51 19.14 -2.28
N ILE A 60 3.51 19.97 -2.02
CA ILE A 60 4.47 20.47 -3.01
C ILE A 60 5.59 19.44 -3.15
N CYS A 61 5.73 18.86 -4.34
CA CYS A 61 6.69 17.82 -4.66
C CYS A 61 7.39 18.14 -5.99
N GLY A 62 8.56 17.54 -6.24
CA GLY A 62 9.41 17.90 -7.36
C GLY A 62 10.87 17.50 -7.13
N GLY A 63 11.63 17.44 -8.21
CA GLY A 63 13.05 17.07 -8.15
C GLY A 63 13.92 18.10 -7.42
N GLY A 64 15.19 17.76 -7.24
CA GLY A 64 16.21 18.60 -6.61
C GLY A 64 16.29 19.99 -7.23
N SER A 65 16.36 21.02 -6.38
CA SER A 65 16.47 22.41 -6.80
C SER A 65 15.36 22.91 -7.74
N SER A 66 14.19 22.26 -7.77
CA SER A 66 13.07 22.67 -8.64
C SER A 66 12.34 23.94 -8.19
N GLY A 67 12.54 24.36 -6.93
CA GLY A 67 11.91 25.55 -6.35
C GLY A 67 10.71 25.27 -5.44
N LYS A 68 10.56 24.03 -4.93
CA LYS A 68 9.49 23.65 -3.98
C LYS A 68 9.41 24.57 -2.75
N SER A 69 10.53 24.77 -2.05
CA SER A 69 10.59 25.59 -0.85
C SER A 69 10.40 27.07 -1.14
N SER A 70 10.84 27.55 -2.32
CA SER A 70 10.54 28.90 -2.80
C SER A 70 9.05 29.08 -3.05
N LEU A 71 8.38 28.09 -3.68
CA LEU A 71 6.94 28.08 -3.87
C LEU A 71 6.20 28.06 -2.52
N PHE A 72 6.59 27.18 -1.60
CA PHE A 72 6.02 27.11 -0.25
C PHE A 72 6.10 28.46 0.48
N ASN A 73 7.30 29.05 0.54
CA ASN A 73 7.50 30.35 1.18
C ASN A 73 6.65 31.45 0.55
N SER A 74 6.46 31.41 -0.76
CA SER A 74 5.67 32.40 -1.49
C SER A 74 4.17 32.24 -1.25
N MET A 75 3.70 31.00 -1.09
CA MET A 75 2.31 30.72 -0.75
C MET A 75 1.99 31.06 0.72
N VAL A 76 2.96 30.87 1.63
CA VAL A 76 2.81 31.23 3.04
C VAL A 76 3.06 32.72 3.29
N GLY A 77 3.85 33.39 2.44
CA GLY A 77 4.22 34.80 2.58
C GLY A 77 5.38 35.03 3.55
N GLU A 78 6.11 33.97 3.93
CA GLU A 78 7.21 34.00 4.92
C GLU A 78 8.36 33.09 4.50
N HIS A 79 9.59 33.40 4.91
CA HIS A 79 10.79 32.61 4.60
C HIS A 79 11.03 31.50 5.65
N LEU A 80 10.19 30.47 5.64
CA LEU A 80 10.15 29.42 6.66
C LEU A 80 10.85 28.13 6.26
N SER A 81 10.82 27.81 4.97
CA SER A 81 11.54 26.67 4.41
C SER A 81 12.89 27.13 3.81
N PRO A 82 14.02 26.47 4.12
CA PRO A 82 15.32 26.79 3.55
C PRO A 82 15.31 26.82 2.03
N VAL A 83 15.91 27.86 1.45
CA VAL A 83 16.12 27.99 0.00
C VAL A 83 17.61 28.23 -0.27
N GLY A 84 18.10 27.71 -1.39
CA GLY A 84 19.49 27.89 -1.80
C GLY A 84 19.82 27.14 -3.08
N GLY A 85 21.03 27.33 -3.58
CA GLY A 85 21.49 26.71 -4.83
C GLY A 85 21.85 25.23 -4.74
N SER A 86 21.84 24.65 -3.54
CA SER A 86 22.17 23.24 -3.32
C SER A 86 20.92 22.37 -3.29
N ALA A 87 20.93 21.25 -4.01
CA ALA A 87 19.91 20.22 -3.88
C ALA A 87 20.05 19.48 -2.54
N GLY A 88 18.94 18.90 -2.05
CA GLY A 88 18.92 18.07 -0.85
C GLY A 88 19.02 18.84 0.47
N LEU A 89 18.72 20.14 0.47
CA LEU A 89 18.75 20.98 1.68
C LEU A 89 17.72 20.52 2.71
N ASN A 90 16.49 20.22 2.28
CA ASN A 90 15.43 19.78 3.18
C ASN A 90 15.43 18.25 3.33
N ARG A 91 15.38 17.77 4.57
CA ARG A 91 15.34 16.36 4.96
C ARG A 91 14.08 15.98 5.75
N ARG A 92 13.19 16.94 6.00
CA ARG A 92 11.93 16.76 6.73
C ARG A 92 10.80 17.47 6.00
N VAL A 93 9.59 16.98 6.15
CA VAL A 93 8.38 17.65 5.66
C VAL A 93 8.06 18.85 6.56
N LEU A 94 7.73 19.98 5.95
CA LEU A 94 7.18 21.15 6.65
C LEU A 94 5.72 21.36 6.27
N ALA A 95 4.83 21.37 7.23
CA ALA A 95 3.42 21.71 7.02
C ALA A 95 3.10 23.13 7.50
N SER A 96 2.42 23.93 6.69
CA SER A 96 1.81 25.18 7.10
C SER A 96 0.30 25.05 7.12
N MET A 97 -0.33 25.54 8.18
CA MET A 97 -1.78 25.50 8.34
C MET A 97 -2.28 26.67 9.19
N HIS A 98 -3.54 27.02 9.01
CA HIS A 98 -4.20 28.04 9.83
C HIS A 98 -4.42 27.54 11.28
N ARG A 99 -4.41 28.44 12.28
CA ARG A 99 -4.61 28.11 13.71
C ARG A 99 -5.92 27.37 13.97
N GLU A 100 -6.99 27.80 13.31
CA GLU A 100 -8.30 27.12 13.34
C GLU A 100 -8.23 25.65 12.92
N ILE A 101 -7.36 25.27 11.96
CA ILE A 101 -7.17 23.87 11.58
C ILE A 101 -6.47 23.11 12.71
N PHE A 102 -5.44 23.70 13.30
CA PHE A 102 -4.66 23.11 14.39
C PHE A 102 -5.51 22.83 15.63
N ASN A 103 -6.44 23.72 15.95
CA ASN A 103 -7.33 23.58 17.11
C ASN A 103 -8.45 22.54 16.94
N ARG A 104 -8.67 22.01 15.72
CA ARG A 104 -9.70 21.00 15.48
C ARG A 104 -9.28 19.65 16.08
N PRO A 105 -10.21 18.94 16.75
CA PRO A 105 -9.92 17.68 17.41
C PRO A 105 -9.54 16.62 16.37
N ASN A 106 -8.51 15.82 16.68
CA ASN A 106 -7.99 14.72 15.86
C ASN A 106 -7.44 15.11 14.48
N THR A 107 -7.45 16.38 14.08
CA THR A 107 -6.98 16.81 12.76
C THR A 107 -5.50 16.52 12.57
N LEU A 108 -4.64 16.94 13.51
CA LEU A 108 -3.20 16.65 13.47
C LEU A 108 -2.89 15.15 13.40
N SER A 109 -3.55 14.35 14.24
CA SER A 109 -3.32 12.90 14.22
C SER A 109 -3.72 12.26 12.90
N SER A 110 -4.78 12.74 12.24
CA SER A 110 -5.24 12.21 10.96
C SER A 110 -4.44 12.73 9.75
N LEU A 111 -3.89 13.95 9.85
CA LEU A 111 -2.97 14.54 8.86
C LEU A 111 -1.65 13.76 8.82
N PHE A 112 -1.07 13.49 9.99
CA PHE A 112 0.26 12.90 10.11
C PHE A 112 0.27 11.39 10.35
N GLU A 113 -0.88 10.74 10.22
CA GLU A 113 -0.99 9.29 10.39
C GLU A 113 -0.02 8.49 9.49
N PRO A 114 0.15 8.81 8.20
CA PRO A 114 1.11 8.10 7.34
C PRO A 114 2.56 8.22 7.80
N PHE A 115 2.90 9.27 8.54
CA PHE A 115 4.24 9.46 9.09
C PHE A 115 4.50 8.64 10.36
N GLY A 116 3.45 8.03 10.95
CA GLY A 116 3.55 7.28 12.20
C GLY A 116 3.93 8.11 13.44
N CYS A 117 4.03 9.43 13.31
CA CYS A 117 4.42 10.34 14.38
C CYS A 117 3.73 11.70 14.23
N LEU A 118 3.55 12.42 15.36
CA LEU A 118 3.07 13.79 15.34
C LEU A 118 4.19 14.77 14.95
N PRO A 119 3.85 15.88 14.27
CA PRO A 119 4.83 16.88 13.90
C PRO A 119 5.26 17.71 15.11
N ASN A 120 6.47 18.26 15.05
CA ASN A 120 6.97 19.21 16.04
C ASN A 120 6.83 20.66 15.51
N PRO A 121 6.65 21.67 16.38
CA PRO A 121 6.67 23.06 15.94
C PRO A 121 8.05 23.40 15.37
N LEU A 122 8.08 24.13 14.25
CA LEU A 122 9.30 24.69 13.69
C LEU A 122 9.87 25.73 14.66
N LYS A 123 11.12 25.53 15.12
CA LYS A 123 11.83 26.47 16.00
C LYS A 123 12.93 27.22 15.26
N ASP A 124 13.72 26.51 14.47
CA ASP A 124 14.75 27.06 13.59
C ASP A 124 14.60 26.43 12.20
N THR A 125 14.77 27.22 11.14
CA THR A 125 14.72 26.71 9.75
C THR A 125 15.82 25.67 9.49
N LYS A 126 16.92 25.71 10.23
CA LYS A 126 17.98 24.69 10.20
C LYS A 126 17.48 23.31 10.64
N ASP A 127 16.41 23.23 11.43
CA ASP A 127 15.83 21.95 11.85
C ASP A 127 15.32 21.12 10.66
N LEU A 128 15.05 21.75 9.52
CA LEU A 128 14.64 21.10 8.27
C LEU A 128 15.80 20.45 7.52
N THR A 129 17.05 20.82 7.84
CA THR A 129 18.27 20.33 7.16
C THR A 129 18.84 19.04 7.75
N VAL A 130 18.28 18.60 8.88
CA VAL A 130 18.62 17.35 9.57
C VAL A 130 17.44 16.40 9.51
N SER A 131 17.67 15.09 9.67
CA SER A 131 16.59 14.10 9.71
C SER A 131 15.78 14.21 11.02
N GLY A 132 14.49 13.89 10.98
CA GLY A 132 13.61 13.91 12.15
C GLY A 132 12.12 13.83 11.79
N HIS A 133 11.25 14.01 12.77
CA HIS A 133 9.79 14.03 12.59
C HIS A 133 9.34 15.16 11.65
N PRO A 134 8.16 15.13 11.04
CA PRO A 134 7.66 16.31 10.33
C PRO A 134 7.63 17.57 11.22
N LEU A 135 7.69 18.74 10.60
CA LEU A 135 7.59 20.03 11.27
C LEU A 135 6.31 20.74 10.86
N TYR A 136 5.79 21.60 11.73
CA TYR A 136 4.66 22.45 11.40
C TYR A 136 4.89 23.91 11.78
N VAL A 137 4.20 24.80 11.06
CA VAL A 137 4.09 26.22 11.35
C VAL A 137 2.62 26.64 11.24
N LEU A 138 2.22 27.60 12.08
CA LEU A 138 0.89 28.19 12.04
C LEU A 138 0.96 29.52 11.33
N SER A 139 0.23 29.67 10.23
CA SER A 139 0.19 30.90 9.45
C SER A 139 -1.24 31.26 9.07
N ASP A 140 -1.64 32.49 9.37
CA ASP A 140 -2.97 33.00 9.04
C ASP A 140 -3.08 33.41 7.56
N ALA A 141 -1.96 33.47 6.84
CA ALA A 141 -1.93 33.64 5.38
C ALA A 141 -2.33 32.36 4.64
N VAL A 142 -2.22 31.18 5.28
CA VAL A 142 -2.73 29.93 4.70
C VAL A 142 -4.25 29.86 4.91
N PRO A 143 -5.02 29.54 3.86
CA PRO A 143 -6.48 29.43 3.96
C PRO A 143 -6.95 28.44 5.03
N GLN A 144 -8.09 28.73 5.68
CA GLN A 144 -8.67 27.92 6.76
C GLN A 144 -9.18 26.53 6.36
N ASN A 145 -9.15 26.23 5.06
CA ASN A 145 -9.48 24.93 4.48
C ASN A 145 -8.27 24.25 3.83
N LEU A 146 -7.05 24.75 4.01
CA LEU A 146 -5.83 24.25 3.34
C LEU A 146 -4.72 23.95 4.35
N VAL A 147 -4.06 22.81 4.16
CA VAL A 147 -2.76 22.48 4.72
C VAL A 147 -1.79 22.38 3.55
N LEU A 148 -0.72 23.17 3.59
CA LEU A 148 0.33 23.14 2.58
C LEU A 148 1.52 22.34 3.13
N MET A 149 2.04 21.38 2.38
CA MET A 149 3.24 20.62 2.76
C MET A 149 4.37 20.87 1.77
N ASP A 150 5.55 21.24 2.28
CA ASP A 150 6.81 21.21 1.53
C ASP A 150 7.52 19.88 1.79
N THR A 151 7.94 19.20 0.72
CA THR A 151 8.64 17.91 0.83
C THR A 151 10.14 18.04 0.53
N PRO A 152 10.96 17.19 1.16
CA PRO A 152 12.30 16.90 0.67
C PRO A 152 12.34 16.49 -0.81
N ASP A 153 13.50 16.65 -1.43
CA ASP A 153 13.74 16.20 -2.80
C ASP A 153 13.72 14.67 -2.87
N PHE A 154 12.86 14.08 -3.69
CA PHE A 154 12.72 12.62 -3.80
C PHE A 154 13.83 11.97 -4.63
N ASP A 155 14.48 12.73 -5.53
CA ASP A 155 15.52 12.29 -6.45
C ASP A 155 16.94 12.58 -5.92
N THR A 156 17.08 12.99 -4.64
CA THR A 156 18.38 13.26 -4.03
C THR A 156 18.88 12.09 -3.18
N GLY A 157 20.16 11.78 -3.37
CA GLY A 157 20.81 10.64 -2.73
C GLY A 157 22.26 10.46 -3.16
N ALA A 158 22.98 9.55 -2.51
CA ALA A 158 24.33 9.15 -2.88
C ALA A 158 24.33 7.69 -3.35
N LYS A 159 25.10 7.37 -4.40
CA LYS A 159 25.30 6.01 -4.91
C LYS A 159 23.99 5.25 -5.23
N GLY A 160 23.01 5.93 -5.85
CA GLY A 160 21.75 5.31 -6.26
C GLY A 160 20.78 4.97 -5.13
N THR A 161 21.05 5.44 -3.90
CA THR A 161 20.13 5.28 -2.76
C THR A 161 19.42 6.61 -2.50
N TYR A 162 18.11 6.66 -2.73
CA TYR A 162 17.27 7.83 -2.50
C TYR A 162 16.97 7.97 -1.01
N ILE A 163 17.60 8.94 -0.34
CA ILE A 163 17.59 9.05 1.13
C ILE A 163 16.23 9.53 1.65
N ASN A 164 15.51 10.32 0.84
CA ASN A 164 14.30 10.99 1.28
C ASN A 164 13.01 10.40 0.69
N ARG A 165 13.10 9.33 -0.12
CA ARG A 165 11.96 8.79 -0.87
C ARG A 165 10.84 8.35 0.08
N ASP A 166 11.15 7.64 1.16
CA ASP A 166 10.16 7.18 2.14
C ASP A 166 9.43 8.34 2.84
N ILE A 167 10.13 9.43 3.16
CA ILE A 167 9.53 10.61 3.78
C ILE A 167 8.58 11.31 2.79
N THR A 168 9.00 11.41 1.53
CA THR A 168 8.15 11.95 0.47
C THR A 168 6.95 11.05 0.20
N LEU A 169 7.11 9.72 0.22
CA LEU A 169 6.02 8.75 0.10
C LEU A 169 4.95 9.00 1.16
N ASN A 170 5.32 9.13 2.43
CA ASN A 170 4.36 9.42 3.52
C ASN A 170 3.60 10.73 3.28
N ALA A 171 4.27 11.76 2.76
CA ALA A 171 3.62 13.02 2.41
C ALA A 171 2.62 12.87 1.25
N LEU A 172 2.98 12.09 0.22
CA LEU A 172 2.14 11.82 -0.95
C LEU A 172 0.96 10.91 -0.61
N GLU A 173 1.13 9.92 0.26
CA GLU A 173 0.03 9.08 0.75
C GLU A 173 -0.98 9.90 1.55
N SER A 174 -0.50 10.91 2.28
CA SER A 174 -1.36 11.77 3.07
C SER A 174 -2.16 12.77 2.22
N CYS A 175 -1.69 13.12 1.02
CA CYS A 175 -2.18 14.26 0.26
C CYS A 175 -3.51 14.01 -0.45
N ASP A 176 -4.32 15.07 -0.57
CA ASP A 176 -5.49 15.09 -1.43
C ASP A 176 -5.12 15.58 -2.85
N ILE A 177 -4.15 16.51 -2.93
CA ILE A 177 -3.69 17.15 -4.16
C ILE A 177 -2.17 17.22 -4.18
N LEU A 178 -1.59 16.93 -5.34
CA LEU A 178 -0.18 17.19 -5.60
C LEU A 178 0.02 18.55 -6.29
N ILE A 179 1.04 19.30 -5.89
CA ILE A 179 1.57 20.43 -6.66
C ILE A 179 2.95 20.01 -7.13
N TYR A 180 3.06 19.60 -8.39
CA TYR A 180 4.30 19.11 -8.96
C TYR A 180 5.10 20.25 -9.59
N VAL A 181 6.27 20.52 -9.00
CA VAL A 181 7.21 21.55 -9.42
C VAL A 181 8.34 20.94 -10.22
N PHE A 182 8.47 21.35 -11.47
CA PHE A 182 9.49 20.86 -12.40
C PHE A 182 10.17 22.02 -13.14
N THR A 183 11.30 21.72 -13.77
CA THR A 183 12.18 22.67 -14.46
C THR A 183 12.51 22.20 -15.86
N ASN A 184 13.15 23.06 -16.65
CA ASN A 184 13.52 22.71 -18.02
C ASN A 184 14.54 21.56 -18.08
N SER A 185 15.28 21.32 -16.99
CA SER A 185 16.24 20.20 -16.90
C SER A 185 15.59 18.86 -16.57
N ASN A 186 14.37 18.83 -16.00
CA ASN A 186 13.76 17.59 -15.52
C ASN A 186 12.32 17.35 -16.02
N TYR A 187 11.73 18.24 -16.82
CA TYR A 187 10.38 18.03 -17.36
C TYR A 187 10.25 16.74 -18.19
N ASN A 188 11.30 16.35 -18.91
CA ASN A 188 11.34 15.11 -19.69
C ASN A 188 12.11 13.98 -18.98
N ASN A 189 12.39 14.11 -17.68
CA ASN A 189 13.01 13.02 -16.93
C ASN A 189 11.95 11.95 -16.63
N ARG A 190 12.08 10.81 -17.32
CA ARG A 190 11.16 9.67 -17.18
C ARG A 190 11.19 9.06 -15.79
N GLU A 191 12.36 8.89 -15.16
CA GLU A 191 12.44 8.30 -13.82
C GLU A 191 11.65 9.12 -12.78
N ASN A 192 11.78 10.45 -12.83
CA ASN A 192 11.05 11.34 -11.93
C ASN A 192 9.54 11.29 -12.19
N THR A 193 9.13 11.31 -13.47
CA THR A 193 7.71 11.27 -13.81
C THR A 193 7.08 9.91 -13.58
N ASP A 194 7.80 8.81 -13.75
CA ASP A 194 7.34 7.45 -13.47
C ASP A 194 7.15 7.26 -11.95
N PHE A 195 8.08 7.75 -11.13
CA PHE A 195 7.91 7.73 -9.67
C PHE A 195 6.66 8.47 -9.22
N ILE A 196 6.44 9.69 -9.75
CA ILE A 196 5.28 10.48 -9.39
C ILE A 196 3.99 9.88 -9.98
N SER A 197 4.05 9.30 -11.18
CA SER A 197 2.94 8.57 -11.81
C SER A 197 2.49 7.40 -10.95
N GLU A 198 3.42 6.59 -10.44
CA GLU A 198 3.13 5.47 -9.53
C GLU A 198 2.36 5.96 -8.28
N MET A 199 2.73 7.11 -7.73
CA MET A 199 2.08 7.67 -6.55
C MET A 199 0.70 8.27 -6.83
N LEU A 200 0.52 8.86 -8.02
CA LEU A 200 -0.73 9.51 -8.41
C LEU A 200 -1.76 8.53 -8.96
N THR A 201 -1.31 7.42 -9.54
CA THR A 201 -2.14 6.50 -10.34
C THR A 201 -2.05 5.04 -9.93
N GLY A 202 -1.08 4.64 -9.11
CA GLY A 202 -0.88 3.24 -8.72
C GLY A 202 -2.05 2.65 -7.94
N ILE A 203 -2.63 3.42 -7.01
CA ILE A 203 -3.89 3.08 -6.33
C ILE A 203 -4.72 4.35 -6.16
N GLY A 204 -5.85 4.38 -6.86
CA GLY A 204 -6.68 5.58 -7.00
C GLY A 204 -6.03 6.63 -7.89
N MET A 205 -6.86 7.54 -8.39
CA MET A 205 -6.39 8.66 -9.21
C MET A 205 -6.44 9.96 -8.41
N ARG A 206 -5.26 10.50 -8.09
CA ARG A 206 -5.11 11.81 -7.45
C ARG A 206 -5.09 12.91 -8.49
N LYS A 207 -5.46 14.13 -8.09
CA LYS A 207 -5.39 15.32 -8.95
C LYS A 207 -4.11 16.10 -8.68
N CYS A 208 -3.63 16.81 -9.69
CA CYS A 208 -2.36 17.53 -9.62
C CYS A 208 -2.46 18.93 -10.23
N PHE A 209 -1.67 19.85 -9.68
CA PHE A 209 -1.30 21.10 -10.31
C PHE A 209 0.15 21.05 -10.80
N LEU A 210 0.39 21.63 -11.97
CA LEU A 210 1.71 21.69 -12.56
C LEU A 210 2.29 23.10 -12.39
N VAL A 211 3.48 23.19 -11.79
CA VAL A 211 4.24 24.43 -11.68
C VAL A 211 5.55 24.27 -12.44
N TYR A 212 5.64 24.93 -13.57
CA TYR A 212 6.82 24.90 -14.42
C TYR A 212 7.72 26.10 -14.12
N ARG A 213 8.89 25.85 -13.52
CA ARG A 213 9.93 26.86 -13.36
C ARG A 213 10.81 26.90 -14.62
N VAL A 214 10.83 28.03 -15.29
CA VAL A 214 11.41 28.17 -16.64
C VAL A 214 12.01 29.55 -16.86
N TYR A 215 12.94 29.67 -17.81
CA TYR A 215 13.49 30.98 -18.18
C TYR A 215 12.39 31.90 -18.74
N PRO A 216 12.45 33.21 -18.46
CA PRO A 216 11.44 34.17 -18.94
C PRO A 216 11.26 34.20 -20.46
N SER A 217 12.28 33.76 -21.22
CA SER A 217 12.30 33.75 -22.69
C SER A 217 11.39 32.70 -23.33
N PHE A 218 10.81 31.78 -22.55
CA PHE A 218 9.92 30.76 -23.09
C PHE A 218 8.53 31.33 -23.34
N GLU A 219 8.00 31.02 -24.53
CA GLU A 219 6.66 31.43 -24.92
C GLU A 219 5.60 30.59 -24.20
N THR A 220 4.38 31.11 -24.10
CA THR A 220 3.29 30.46 -23.34
C THR A 220 2.94 29.09 -23.95
N GLU A 221 3.00 28.97 -25.27
CA GLU A 221 2.76 27.75 -26.03
C GLU A 221 3.81 26.67 -25.72
N GLU A 222 5.10 27.02 -25.65
CA GLU A 222 6.18 26.10 -25.31
C GLU A 222 6.05 25.60 -23.87
N VAL A 223 5.75 26.52 -22.94
CA VAL A 223 5.48 26.19 -21.53
C VAL A 223 4.32 25.22 -21.42
N GLN A 224 3.25 25.44 -22.17
CA GLN A 224 2.10 24.55 -22.19
C GLN A 224 2.44 23.17 -22.78
N GLU A 225 3.21 23.11 -23.87
CA GLU A 225 3.64 21.84 -24.47
C GLU A 225 4.50 21.01 -23.51
N HIS A 226 5.47 21.63 -22.86
CA HIS A 226 6.33 20.97 -21.87
C HIS A 226 5.51 20.47 -20.67
N ALA A 227 4.61 21.30 -20.16
CA ALA A 227 3.72 20.90 -19.07
C ALA A 227 2.79 19.75 -19.47
N MET A 228 2.27 19.73 -20.71
CA MET A 228 1.45 18.62 -21.19
C MET A 228 2.27 17.34 -21.44
N THR A 229 3.56 17.46 -21.74
CA THR A 229 4.47 16.30 -21.76
C THR A 229 4.57 15.68 -20.37
N VAL A 230 4.81 16.49 -19.34
CA VAL A 230 4.76 16.02 -17.94
C VAL A 230 3.41 15.42 -17.61
N ALA A 231 2.31 16.11 -17.93
CA ALA A 231 0.95 15.64 -17.64
C ALA A 231 0.66 14.24 -18.24
N ARG A 232 1.07 14.02 -19.48
CA ARG A 232 0.94 12.73 -20.17
C ARG A 232 1.84 11.66 -19.58
N ASN A 233 3.03 12.01 -19.09
CA ASN A 233 3.89 11.06 -18.39
C ASN A 233 3.26 10.64 -17.04
N LEU A 234 2.58 11.56 -16.35
CA LEU A 234 1.94 11.29 -15.06
C LEU A 234 0.61 10.52 -15.18
N TYR A 235 -0.20 10.79 -16.21
CA TYR A 235 -1.59 10.29 -16.27
C TYR A 235 -1.96 9.61 -17.60
N GLY A 236 -1.03 9.50 -18.55
CA GLY A 236 -1.31 8.99 -19.88
C GLY A 236 -2.40 9.81 -20.59
N ASN A 237 -3.41 9.11 -21.10
CA ASN A 237 -4.52 9.72 -21.84
C ASN A 237 -5.51 10.49 -20.95
N ASP A 238 -5.44 10.32 -19.62
CA ASP A 238 -6.35 10.99 -18.68
C ASP A 238 -5.80 12.34 -18.16
N ALA A 239 -4.68 12.82 -18.71
CA ALA A 239 -4.00 14.05 -18.29
C ALA A 239 -4.94 15.26 -18.11
N ASP A 240 -5.83 15.52 -19.07
CA ASP A 240 -6.74 16.67 -19.03
C ASP A 240 -7.77 16.60 -17.90
N ARG A 241 -8.04 15.40 -17.37
CA ARG A 241 -9.01 15.19 -16.29
C ARG A 241 -8.39 15.38 -14.91
N TYR A 242 -7.11 15.05 -14.75
CA TYR A 242 -6.44 15.05 -13.44
C TYR A 242 -5.47 16.21 -13.24
N VAL A 243 -5.05 16.91 -14.31
CA VAL A 243 -4.32 18.16 -14.22
C VAL A 243 -5.29 19.34 -14.13
N LEU A 244 -5.39 19.90 -12.92
CA LEU A 244 -6.36 20.95 -12.58
C LEU A 244 -5.94 22.35 -13.00
N GLY A 245 -4.64 22.56 -13.26
CA GLY A 245 -4.13 23.85 -13.70
C GLY A 245 -2.63 23.80 -13.96
N ILE A 246 -2.17 24.70 -14.82
CA ILE A 246 -0.76 24.81 -15.22
C ILE A 246 -0.29 26.24 -14.94
N TYR A 247 0.81 26.36 -14.21
CA TYR A 247 1.40 27.63 -13.80
C TYR A 247 2.86 27.70 -14.24
N ARG A 248 3.30 28.88 -14.67
CA ARG A 248 4.71 29.19 -14.89
C ARG A 248 5.27 30.03 -13.74
N ALA A 249 6.51 29.77 -13.40
CA ALA A 249 7.33 30.58 -12.52
C ALA A 249 8.63 30.94 -13.25
N ASP A 250 8.87 32.22 -13.46
CA ASP A 250 10.07 32.66 -14.16
C ASP A 250 11.31 32.44 -13.28
N GLU A 251 12.40 31.93 -13.87
CA GLU A 251 13.68 31.78 -13.16
C GLU A 251 14.24 33.14 -12.71
N ASP A 252 14.43 33.29 -11.40
CA ASP A 252 14.94 34.52 -10.79
C ASP A 252 15.96 34.17 -9.68
N ASN A 253 17.19 34.66 -9.83
CA ASN A 253 18.26 34.45 -8.86
C ASN A 253 17.95 35.08 -7.49
N THR A 254 17.13 36.14 -7.45
CA THR A 254 16.70 36.75 -6.19
C THR A 254 15.72 35.86 -5.44
N VAL A 255 14.89 35.10 -6.15
CA VAL A 255 14.00 34.07 -5.57
C VAL A 255 14.82 32.87 -5.09
N ALA A 256 15.79 32.41 -5.88
CA ALA A 256 16.69 31.32 -5.49
C ALA A 256 17.55 31.67 -4.26
N ALA A 257 17.92 32.94 -4.11
CA ALA A 257 18.63 33.47 -2.93
C ALA A 257 17.71 33.77 -1.73
N GLY A 258 16.40 33.55 -1.85
CA GLY A 258 15.44 33.81 -0.77
C GLY A 258 15.21 35.29 -0.47
N LYS A 259 15.57 36.20 -1.39
CA LYS A 259 15.39 37.65 -1.21
C LYS A 259 14.03 38.15 -1.71
N ARG A 260 13.38 37.37 -2.57
CA ARG A 260 12.09 37.69 -3.19
C ARG A 260 11.20 36.44 -3.20
N PHE A 261 9.89 36.65 -3.12
CA PHE A 261 8.91 35.58 -3.35
C PHE A 261 8.78 35.25 -4.83
N MET A 262 8.55 33.97 -5.10
CA MET A 262 8.20 33.43 -6.42
C MET A 262 6.85 33.97 -6.85
N SER A 263 6.78 34.46 -8.09
CA SER A 263 5.53 34.85 -8.74
C SER A 263 5.04 33.72 -9.65
N LEU A 264 3.77 33.35 -9.50
CA LEU A 264 3.13 32.35 -10.37
C LEU A 264 2.18 33.02 -11.33
N HIS A 265 2.25 32.59 -12.59
CA HIS A 265 1.36 33.04 -13.64
C HIS A 265 0.62 31.83 -14.23
N PRO A 266 -0.71 31.84 -14.27
CA PRO A 266 -1.47 30.79 -14.96
C PRO A 266 -1.10 30.78 -16.44
N VAL A 267 -0.85 29.59 -16.99
CA VAL A 267 -0.50 29.41 -18.41
C VAL A 267 -1.77 29.40 -19.26
N ARG A 268 -2.84 28.75 -18.76
CA ARG A 268 -4.15 28.75 -19.41
C ARG A 268 -4.94 29.98 -18.97
N LYS A 269 -5.61 30.65 -19.90
CA LYS A 269 -6.46 31.83 -19.61
C LYS A 269 -7.63 31.53 -18.68
N THR A 270 -8.05 30.27 -18.60
CA THR A 270 -9.14 29.80 -17.74
C THR A 270 -8.72 29.57 -16.29
N ASP A 271 -7.42 29.46 -16.02
CA ASP A 271 -6.90 29.09 -14.72
C ASP A 271 -6.87 30.33 -13.80
N HIS A 272 -7.48 30.22 -12.63
CA HIS A 272 -7.33 31.22 -11.57
C HIS A 272 -5.92 31.19 -10.97
N SER A 273 -5.61 32.11 -10.05
CA SER A 273 -4.39 31.97 -9.24
C SER A 273 -4.38 30.62 -8.49
N LEU A 274 -3.20 30.03 -8.27
CA LEU A 274 -3.08 28.72 -7.62
C LEU A 274 -3.76 28.68 -6.25
N ILE A 275 -3.61 29.74 -5.44
CA ILE A 275 -4.25 29.84 -4.12
C ILE A 275 -5.77 29.89 -4.26
N THR A 276 -6.28 30.71 -5.18
CA THR A 276 -7.73 30.79 -5.44
C THR A 276 -8.30 29.45 -5.91
N ALA A 277 -7.57 28.75 -6.80
CA ALA A 277 -7.97 27.44 -7.28
C ALA A 277 -8.06 26.44 -6.12
N LEU A 278 -7.02 26.35 -5.27
CA LEU A 278 -7.01 25.47 -4.08
C LEU A 278 -8.12 25.82 -3.07
N GLN A 279 -8.34 27.11 -2.80
CA GLN A 279 -9.37 27.57 -1.88
C GLN A 279 -10.78 27.22 -2.34
N SER A 280 -11.03 27.28 -3.65
CA SER A 280 -12.35 27.05 -4.25
C SER A 280 -12.78 25.60 -4.30
N MET A 281 -11.88 24.66 -3.96
CA MET A 281 -12.18 23.24 -4.06
C MET A 281 -13.05 22.73 -2.91
N ASP A 282 -13.96 21.82 -3.27
CA ASP A 282 -14.70 21.03 -2.30
C ASP A 282 -13.84 19.82 -1.87
N SER A 283 -13.34 19.89 -0.63
CA SER A 283 -12.52 18.84 -0.02
C SER A 283 -13.23 17.49 0.06
N ARG A 284 -14.55 17.50 0.27
CA ARG A 284 -15.37 16.30 0.38
C ARG A 284 -15.57 15.66 -0.98
N GLU A 285 -15.87 16.46 -2.01
CA GLU A 285 -16.01 15.93 -3.37
C GLU A 285 -14.70 15.29 -3.84
N LEU A 286 -13.57 15.98 -3.65
CA LEU A 286 -12.25 15.48 -4.04
C LEU A 286 -11.92 14.15 -3.36
N ARG A 287 -12.15 14.03 -2.04
CA ARG A 287 -11.89 12.78 -1.31
C ARG A 287 -12.83 11.66 -1.68
N LEU A 288 -14.10 11.96 -1.93
CA LEU A 288 -15.05 10.94 -2.39
C LEU A 288 -14.65 10.40 -3.75
N GLU A 289 -14.18 11.24 -4.66
CA GLU A 289 -13.64 10.81 -5.95
C GLU A 289 -12.40 9.93 -5.78
N LEU A 290 -11.43 10.37 -4.97
CA LEU A 290 -10.22 9.60 -4.69
C LEU A 290 -10.53 8.25 -4.05
N LEU A 291 -11.33 8.22 -2.97
CA LEU A 291 -11.71 6.99 -2.28
C LEU A 291 -12.51 6.05 -3.19
N SER A 292 -13.38 6.59 -4.05
CA SER A 292 -14.11 5.78 -5.03
C SER A 292 -13.16 5.17 -6.06
N SER A 293 -12.12 5.88 -6.48
CA SER A 293 -11.10 5.34 -7.38
C SER A 293 -10.28 4.26 -6.68
N ILE A 294 -9.79 4.52 -5.47
CA ILE A 294 -9.03 3.56 -4.65
C ILE A 294 -9.84 2.27 -4.47
N LEU A 295 -11.11 2.38 -4.08
CA LEU A 295 -11.96 1.20 -3.86
C LEU A 295 -12.15 0.39 -5.15
N LYS A 296 -12.30 1.06 -6.29
CA LYS A 296 -12.41 0.39 -7.58
C LYS A 296 -11.14 -0.39 -7.91
N ASP A 297 -9.97 0.21 -7.73
CA ASP A 297 -8.69 -0.43 -8.05
C ASP A 297 -8.38 -1.58 -7.10
N VAL A 298 -8.66 -1.42 -5.79
CA VAL A 298 -8.55 -2.49 -4.79
C VAL A 298 -9.46 -3.67 -5.13
N LEU A 299 -10.69 -3.42 -5.60
CA LEU A 299 -11.59 -4.50 -6.01
C LEU A 299 -11.05 -5.26 -7.23
N ILE A 300 -10.47 -4.55 -8.21
CA ILE A 300 -9.84 -5.18 -9.38
C ILE A 300 -8.66 -6.05 -8.94
N MET A 301 -7.73 -5.48 -8.15
CA MET A 301 -6.57 -6.22 -7.62
C MET A 301 -6.98 -7.43 -6.78
N ALA A 302 -8.04 -7.32 -5.98
CA ALA A 302 -8.53 -8.44 -5.18
C ALA A 302 -9.11 -9.58 -6.04
N VAL A 303 -9.77 -9.26 -7.15
CA VAL A 303 -10.25 -10.26 -8.12
C VAL A 303 -9.06 -10.95 -8.78
N ASP A 304 -8.09 -10.19 -9.27
CA ASP A 304 -6.89 -10.75 -9.90
C ASP A 304 -6.12 -11.64 -8.93
N PHE A 305 -5.93 -11.20 -7.68
CA PHE A 305 -5.27 -11.99 -6.64
C PHE A 305 -6.04 -13.29 -6.34
N LEU A 306 -7.37 -13.24 -6.29
CA LEU A 306 -8.20 -14.42 -6.08
C LEU A 306 -8.05 -15.44 -7.22
N GLU A 307 -7.95 -14.97 -8.46
CA GLU A 307 -7.69 -15.85 -9.62
C GLU A 307 -6.31 -16.51 -9.52
N HIS A 308 -5.25 -15.75 -9.22
CA HIS A 308 -3.91 -16.29 -9.02
C HIS A 308 -3.86 -17.31 -7.86
N ALA A 309 -4.54 -17.02 -6.75
CA ALA A 309 -4.62 -17.93 -5.61
C ALA A 309 -5.35 -19.23 -5.95
N ARG A 310 -6.40 -19.18 -6.80
CA ARG A 310 -7.10 -20.38 -7.29
C ARG A 310 -6.19 -21.24 -8.17
N THR A 311 -5.48 -20.63 -9.10
CA THR A 311 -4.51 -21.33 -9.96
C THR A 311 -3.44 -22.02 -9.11
N SER A 312 -2.83 -21.29 -8.16
CA SER A 312 -1.81 -21.87 -7.27
C SER A 312 -2.36 -23.01 -6.39
N ARG A 313 -3.59 -22.89 -5.88
CA ARG A 313 -4.26 -23.97 -5.15
C ARG A 313 -4.42 -25.21 -6.02
N ASP A 314 -4.84 -25.04 -7.26
CA ASP A 314 -5.10 -26.15 -8.19
C ASP A 314 -3.77 -26.84 -8.58
N GLU A 315 -2.68 -26.09 -8.77
CA GLU A 315 -1.33 -26.64 -8.94
C GLU A 315 -0.87 -27.44 -7.72
N LEU A 316 -0.99 -26.88 -6.52
CA LEU A 316 -0.61 -27.57 -5.27
C LEU A 316 -1.43 -28.85 -5.07
N ARG A 317 -2.71 -28.84 -5.46
CA ARG A 317 -3.56 -30.03 -5.44
C ARG A 317 -3.06 -31.09 -6.40
N LEU A 318 -2.70 -30.74 -7.63
CA LEU A 318 -2.10 -31.67 -8.60
C LEU A 318 -0.78 -32.27 -8.07
N TYR A 319 0.08 -31.46 -7.45
CA TYR A 319 1.30 -31.95 -6.81
C TYR A 319 1.01 -32.94 -5.68
N LEU A 320 0.04 -32.63 -4.81
CA LEU A 320 -0.36 -33.52 -3.73
C LEU A 320 -0.91 -34.85 -4.26
N ASP A 321 -1.79 -34.80 -5.25
CA ASP A 321 -2.40 -35.99 -5.86
C ASP A 321 -1.33 -36.87 -6.54
N ALA A 322 -0.36 -36.26 -7.24
CA ALA A 322 0.77 -36.96 -7.85
C ALA A 322 1.67 -37.63 -6.79
N LEU A 323 1.96 -36.92 -5.69
CA LEU A 323 2.80 -37.44 -4.60
C LEU A 323 2.11 -38.58 -3.85
N GLN A 324 0.81 -38.47 -3.58
CA GLN A 324 0.01 -39.55 -3.00
C GLN A 324 -0.05 -40.78 -3.92
N THR A 325 -0.15 -40.57 -5.23
CA THR A 325 -0.14 -41.65 -6.23
C THR A 325 1.22 -42.34 -6.26
N ALA A 326 2.33 -41.58 -6.32
CA ALA A 326 3.68 -42.12 -6.28
C ALA A 326 3.96 -42.87 -4.97
N GLN A 327 3.58 -42.31 -3.83
CA GLN A 327 3.71 -42.96 -2.52
C GLN A 327 2.92 -44.27 -2.49
N SER A 328 1.68 -44.26 -2.96
CA SER A 328 0.84 -45.47 -3.04
C SER A 328 1.47 -46.55 -3.93
N HIS A 329 2.06 -46.14 -5.06
CA HIS A 329 2.79 -47.06 -5.93
C HIS A 329 4.04 -47.64 -5.24
N CYS A 330 4.88 -46.81 -4.63
CA CYS A 330 6.05 -47.25 -3.89
C CYS A 330 5.69 -48.19 -2.73
N VAL A 331 4.62 -47.89 -1.97
CA VAL A 331 4.13 -48.77 -0.91
C VAL A 331 3.67 -50.12 -1.49
N ARG A 332 2.92 -50.12 -2.59
CA ARG A 332 2.49 -51.36 -3.26
C ARG A 332 3.68 -52.19 -3.75
N GLU A 333 4.68 -51.57 -4.39
CA GLU A 333 5.89 -52.26 -4.84
C GLU A 333 6.71 -52.81 -3.67
N ALA A 334 6.89 -52.02 -2.59
CA ALA A 334 7.58 -52.48 -1.38
C ALA A 334 6.85 -53.68 -0.73
N LEU A 335 5.51 -53.66 -0.71
CA LEU A 335 4.71 -54.77 -0.20
C LEU A 335 4.86 -56.07 -1.02
N LYS A 336 5.06 -55.98 -2.36
CA LYS A 336 5.33 -57.17 -3.19
C LYS A 336 6.62 -57.88 -2.81
N HIS A 337 7.64 -57.12 -2.40
CA HIS A 337 8.94 -57.64 -1.98
C HIS A 337 9.05 -57.80 -0.45
N PHE A 338 7.95 -57.61 0.28
CA PHE A 338 7.95 -57.71 1.72
C PHE A 338 8.10 -59.19 2.13
N PRO A 339 9.14 -59.57 2.89
CA PRO A 339 9.45 -60.95 3.19
C PRO A 339 8.51 -61.50 4.28
N MET A 340 7.26 -61.78 3.88
CA MET A 340 6.21 -62.30 4.75
C MET A 340 6.62 -63.61 5.43
N ASP A 341 7.43 -64.43 4.78
CA ASP A 341 8.02 -65.65 5.33
C ASP A 341 8.91 -65.34 6.54
N ARG A 342 9.75 -64.31 6.47
CA ARG A 342 10.60 -63.89 7.59
C ARG A 342 9.80 -63.28 8.73
N VAL A 343 8.74 -62.53 8.42
CA VAL A 343 7.85 -61.95 9.44
C VAL A 343 7.07 -63.05 10.16
N VAL A 344 6.49 -64.00 9.44
CA VAL A 344 5.79 -65.14 10.03
C VAL A 344 6.77 -66.01 10.82
N LYS A 345 7.97 -66.27 10.30
CA LYS A 345 9.00 -67.00 11.04
C LYS A 345 9.39 -66.29 12.32
N ARG A 346 9.58 -64.96 12.27
CA ARG A 346 9.91 -64.15 13.45
C ARG A 346 8.75 -64.09 14.45
N PHE A 347 7.51 -64.04 13.98
CA PHE A 347 6.32 -64.12 14.82
C PHE A 347 6.26 -65.48 15.52
N VAL A 348 6.52 -66.58 14.80
CA VAL A 348 6.58 -67.94 15.37
C VAL A 348 7.73 -68.05 16.38
N GLU A 349 8.91 -67.49 16.09
CA GLU A 349 10.04 -67.43 17.02
C GLU A 349 9.67 -66.66 18.30
N ILE A 350 9.07 -65.47 18.18
CA ILE A 350 8.63 -64.68 19.32
C ILE A 350 7.57 -65.44 20.11
N TRP A 351 6.55 -65.98 19.44
CA TRP A 351 5.47 -66.76 20.06
C TRP A 351 6.00 -67.99 20.80
N THR A 352 6.98 -68.69 20.23
CA THR A 352 7.61 -69.85 20.90
C THR A 352 8.50 -69.46 22.07
N LEU A 353 9.11 -68.27 22.04
CA LEU A 353 9.85 -67.70 23.16
C LEU A 353 8.91 -67.21 24.28
N THR A 354 7.74 -66.66 23.94
CA THR A 354 6.74 -66.11 24.88
C THR A 354 5.58 -67.06 25.20
N ASP A 355 5.67 -68.33 24.76
CA ASP A 355 4.59 -69.32 24.88
C ASP A 355 4.09 -69.45 26.34
N PRO A 356 2.78 -69.30 26.60
CA PRO A 356 2.18 -69.55 27.90
C PRO A 356 2.41 -71.02 28.34
N PRO A 357 2.60 -71.30 29.64
CA PRO A 357 3.01 -72.61 30.15
C PRO A 357 2.13 -73.79 29.69
N TYR A 358 0.83 -73.56 29.49
CA TYR A 358 -0.12 -74.60 29.06
C TYR A 358 0.13 -75.09 27.63
N VAL A 359 0.64 -74.24 26.73
CA VAL A 359 0.96 -74.60 25.33
C VAL A 359 2.24 -75.44 25.26
N LYS A 360 3.23 -75.16 26.12
CA LYS A 360 4.45 -75.98 26.26
C LYS A 360 4.15 -77.41 26.75
N ALA A 361 3.17 -77.57 27.64
CA ALA A 361 2.74 -78.87 28.14
C ALA A 361 2.06 -79.73 27.04
N MET A 362 1.25 -79.10 26.17
CA MET A 362 0.60 -79.80 25.06
C MET A 362 1.59 -80.31 24.00
N ARG A 363 2.72 -79.62 23.74
CA ARG A 363 3.73 -80.11 22.75
C ARG A 363 4.52 -81.34 23.19
N LYS A 364 4.73 -81.56 24.50
CA LYS A 364 5.46 -82.74 25.01
C LYS A 364 4.64 -84.02 24.94
N THR A 365 3.32 -83.90 24.89
CA THR A 365 2.39 -85.03 24.83
C THR A 365 1.97 -85.16 23.38
N GLY A 366 2.68 -85.98 22.60
CA GLY A 366 2.67 -85.98 21.13
C GLY A 366 1.34 -86.36 20.45
N LYS A 367 0.27 -85.60 20.67
CA LYS A 367 -1.00 -85.66 19.93
C LYS A 367 -1.67 -84.27 19.96
N VAL A 368 -1.92 -83.76 18.75
CA VAL A 368 -2.82 -82.62 18.42
C VAL A 368 -2.25 -81.22 18.62
N VAL A 369 -1.43 -80.72 17.66
CA VAL A 369 -1.55 -79.35 17.11
C VAL A 369 -0.92 -79.29 15.69
N GLU A 370 -1.42 -80.06 14.73
CA GLU A 370 -1.12 -79.78 13.30
C GLU A 370 -2.18 -78.88 12.63
N LEU A 371 -3.28 -78.57 13.32
CA LEU A 371 -4.44 -77.91 12.71
C LEU A 371 -4.34 -76.38 12.48
N PRO A 372 -3.61 -75.54 13.25
CA PRO A 372 -3.56 -74.12 12.92
C PRO A 372 -2.56 -73.81 11.80
N PHE A 373 -1.53 -74.64 11.59
CA PHE A 373 -0.46 -74.35 10.62
C PHE A 373 -0.77 -74.78 9.19
N LYS A 374 -1.49 -75.89 8.97
CA LYS A 374 -1.91 -76.32 7.62
C LYS A 374 -2.87 -75.33 6.97
N VAL A 375 -3.78 -74.76 7.76
CA VAL A 375 -4.74 -73.74 7.29
C VAL A 375 -4.02 -72.44 6.90
N LEU A 376 -2.98 -72.04 7.64
CA LEU A 376 -2.22 -70.81 7.35
C LEU A 376 -1.40 -70.91 6.05
N LEU A 377 -0.79 -72.08 5.79
CA LEU A 377 -0.02 -72.35 4.57
C LEU A 377 -0.91 -72.45 3.32
N ASP A 378 -2.12 -73.03 3.43
CA ASP A 378 -3.07 -73.07 2.31
C ASP A 378 -3.67 -71.69 1.99
N THR A 379 -3.86 -70.81 3.00
CA THR A 379 -4.19 -69.41 2.73
C THR A 379 -3.06 -68.66 2.02
N GLN A 380 -1.79 -69.03 2.25
CA GLN A 380 -0.64 -68.42 1.57
C GLN A 380 -0.61 -68.75 0.07
N LYS A 381 -1.00 -69.96 -0.32
CA LYS A 381 -1.19 -70.34 -1.74
C LYS A 381 -2.38 -69.63 -2.39
N LYS A 382 -3.49 -69.43 -1.66
CA LYS A 382 -4.66 -68.68 -2.17
C LYS A 382 -4.39 -67.18 -2.34
N VAL A 383 -3.67 -66.55 -1.41
CA VAL A 383 -3.32 -65.11 -1.51
C VAL A 383 -2.34 -64.87 -2.65
N LYS A 384 -1.37 -65.77 -2.88
CA LYS A 384 -0.43 -65.64 -4.02
C LYS A 384 -1.14 -65.71 -5.38
N ASN A 385 -2.21 -66.51 -5.51
CA ASN A 385 -3.02 -66.60 -6.74
C ASN A 385 -3.98 -65.42 -6.94
N ILE A 386 -4.41 -64.74 -5.88
CA ILE A 386 -5.26 -63.54 -5.98
C ILE A 386 -4.44 -62.31 -6.44
N PHE A 387 -3.14 -62.26 -6.10
CA PHE A 387 -2.25 -61.17 -6.54
C PHE A 387 -1.57 -61.41 -7.90
N SER A 388 -1.69 -62.60 -8.50
CA SER A 388 -1.12 -62.93 -9.81
C SER A 388 -2.17 -63.08 -10.92
N GLY A 389 -3.44 -62.78 -10.64
CA GLY A 389 -4.58 -62.99 -11.55
C GLY A 389 -5.42 -61.74 -11.78
N SER A 390 -4.88 -60.75 -12.47
CA SER A 390 -5.66 -59.78 -13.26
C SER A 390 -4.75 -59.33 -14.41
N LYS A 391 -5.05 -59.85 -15.60
CA LYS A 391 -4.69 -59.22 -16.88
C LYS A 391 -5.70 -58.13 -17.17
#